data_AF-A0A2M8KTN8-F1
#
_entry.id   AF-A0A2M8KTN8-F1
#
_cell.length_a   1.000
_cell.length_b   1.000
_cell.length_c   1.000
_cell.angle_alpha   90.00
_cell.angle_beta   90.00
_cell.angle_gamma   90.00
#
_symmetry.space_group_name_H-M   'P 1'
#
loop_
_entity.id
_entity.type
_entity.pdbx_description
1 polymer ?
#
loop_
_entity_poly.entity_id
_entity_poly.type
_entity_poly.pdbx_seq_one_letter_code
_entity_poly.pdbx_strand_id
1 'polypeptide(L)'
;VLAWGIVAVLGPRLSINGRYLATPLPYILPLKLTPFFEALRVVSRWFFLIQIVLLYFVGHAFIYFFEKYSFKKTIQIIAIILVLYSIEIIPVKHRKVVNTYQDYGYDQIISGCKNTDVVLEYPFSPEQPTTTIEMSLEYWTKMLLNQMHYQCQLVNGYSGSQPKHISDFIDNFNNAVLREDVPAIKDLLKQKDVKFVKINRNYLLSDSIETLKTIFKKDEFEILENDLEYLIVQVL
;
A
#
# COMPACT_ATOMS: atom_id res chain seq x y z
N VAL A 1 21.98 -6.71 26.91
CA VAL A 1 22.37 -5.58 26.02
C VAL A 1 22.30 -5.97 24.54
N LEU A 2 22.90 -7.10 24.13
CA LEU A 2 22.79 -7.63 22.75
C LEU A 2 21.34 -7.87 22.27
N ALA A 3 20.47 -8.42 23.11
CA ALA A 3 19.07 -8.69 22.75
C ALA A 3 18.26 -7.41 22.48
N TRP A 4 18.50 -6.34 23.24
CA TRP A 4 17.90 -5.02 22.98
C TRP A 4 18.51 -4.33 21.76
N GLY A 5 19.80 -4.56 21.48
CA GLY A 5 20.44 -4.14 20.24
C GLY A 5 19.80 -4.80 19.01
N ILE A 6 19.47 -6.09 19.09
CA ILE A 6 18.77 -6.82 18.03
C ILE A 6 17.34 -6.29 17.84
N VAL A 7 16.61 -5.99 18.92
CA VAL A 7 15.26 -5.42 18.86
C VAL A 7 15.26 -3.97 18.33
N ALA A 8 16.28 -3.17 18.66
CA ALA A 8 16.46 -1.82 18.11
C ALA A 8 16.99 -1.80 16.66
N VAL A 9 17.58 -2.92 16.20
CA VAL A 9 18.02 -3.18 14.81
C VAL A 9 16.86 -3.62 13.90
N LEU A 10 15.66 -3.88 14.45
CA LEU A 10 14.47 -4.21 13.67
C LEU A 10 13.86 -2.98 12.99
N GLY A 11 14.51 -2.53 11.89
CA GLY A 11 13.82 -2.05 10.69
C GLY A 11 14.30 -0.73 10.01
N PRO A 12 13.64 -0.29 8.91
CA PRO A 12 14.27 0.46 7.81
C PRO A 12 13.56 1.75 7.31
N ARG A 13 14.20 2.37 6.28
CA ARG A 13 13.70 3.25 5.17
C ARG A 13 14.04 4.75 5.23
N LEU A 14 14.71 5.25 4.19
CA LEU A 14 14.92 6.69 3.91
C LEU A 14 14.34 7.03 2.53
N SER A 15 13.55 8.10 2.47
CA SER A 15 13.06 8.71 1.23
C SER A 15 13.73 10.07 1.10
N ILE A 16 14.42 10.32 -0.02
CA ILE A 16 14.97 11.65 -0.35
C ILE A 16 14.37 12.06 -1.69
N ASN A 17 13.67 13.21 -1.70
CA ASN A 17 13.08 13.83 -2.89
C ASN A 17 12.12 12.94 -3.69
N GLY A 18 11.25 12.19 -3.01
CA GLY A 18 10.21 11.38 -3.67
C GLY A 18 10.74 10.21 -4.50
N ARG A 19 12.06 10.00 -4.53
CA ARG A 19 12.69 8.81 -5.12
C ARG A 19 13.00 7.81 -4.03
N TYR A 20 12.43 6.62 -4.19
CA TYR A 20 12.68 5.48 -3.32
C TYR A 20 14.14 5.04 -3.45
N LEU A 21 14.98 5.50 -2.51
CA LEU A 21 16.32 4.98 -2.29
C LEU A 21 16.21 3.99 -1.14
N ALA A 22 15.71 2.79 -1.42
CA ALA A 22 16.06 1.67 -0.58
C ALA A 22 17.57 1.46 -0.75
N THR A 23 18.38 2.08 0.10
CA THR A 23 19.73 1.58 0.34
C THR A 23 19.52 0.13 0.79
N PRO A 24 19.94 -0.87 0.00
CA PRO A 24 19.86 -2.25 0.46
C PRO A 24 20.73 -2.30 1.72
N LEU A 25 20.08 -2.61 2.83
CA LEU A 25 20.76 -2.79 4.09
C LEU A 25 21.21 -4.26 4.18
N PRO A 26 22.24 -4.58 4.97
CA PRO A 26 22.84 -5.93 5.00
C PRO A 26 21.91 -7.02 5.57
N TYR A 27 20.66 -6.67 5.84
CA TYR A 27 19.56 -7.48 6.36
C TYR A 27 18.40 -7.62 5.35
N ILE A 28 18.62 -7.33 4.06
CA ILE A 28 17.61 -7.57 3.01
C ILE A 28 17.22 -9.05 2.89
N LEU A 29 18.12 -9.98 3.28
CA LEU A 29 17.87 -11.40 3.28
C LEU A 29 16.83 -11.80 4.35
N PRO A 30 16.98 -11.44 5.65
CA PRO A 30 15.94 -11.68 6.65
C PRO A 30 14.65 -10.88 6.41
N LEU A 31 14.72 -9.66 5.86
CA LEU A 31 13.52 -8.89 5.48
C LEU A 31 12.70 -9.58 4.38
N LYS A 32 13.35 -10.23 3.40
CA LYS A 32 12.67 -11.05 2.38
C LYS A 32 12.07 -12.33 2.94
N LEU A 33 12.56 -12.83 4.08
CA LEU A 33 12.09 -14.07 4.71
C LEU A 33 10.96 -13.83 5.74
N THR A 34 10.74 -12.58 6.16
CA THR A 34 9.75 -12.24 7.20
C THR A 34 8.97 -10.95 6.88
N PRO A 35 7.75 -11.06 6.32
CA PRO A 35 6.96 -9.90 5.84
C PRO A 35 6.47 -8.94 6.94
N PHE A 36 6.58 -9.31 8.22
CA PHE A 36 6.14 -8.50 9.37
C PHE A 36 6.90 -7.16 9.51
N PHE A 37 8.21 -7.14 9.24
CA PHE A 37 9.04 -5.95 9.45
C PHE A 37 8.84 -4.86 8.39
N GLU A 38 8.29 -5.22 7.24
CA GLU A 38 8.01 -4.29 6.16
C GLU A 38 6.83 -3.36 6.47
N ALA A 39 5.86 -3.84 7.25
CA ALA A 39 4.63 -3.14 7.56
C ALA A 39 4.81 -1.99 8.57
N LEU A 40 5.83 -2.06 9.44
CA LEU A 40 5.82 -1.24 10.66
C LEU A 40 6.07 0.26 10.46
N ARG A 41 6.57 0.78 9.33
CA ARG A 41 6.84 2.21 8.99
C ARG A 41 7.65 3.07 10.01
N VAL A 42 7.71 2.69 11.28
CA VAL A 42 8.25 3.40 12.46
C VAL A 42 9.75 3.58 12.38
N VAL A 43 10.42 2.65 11.72
CA VAL A 43 11.87 2.54 11.78
C VAL A 43 12.59 3.47 10.79
N SER A 44 11.83 4.11 9.90
CA SER A 44 12.29 5.20 9.05
C SER A 44 12.59 6.47 9.84
N ARG A 45 11.81 6.75 10.88
CA ARG A 45 11.88 8.02 11.64
C ARG A 45 13.08 8.08 12.57
N TRP A 46 13.53 6.95 13.07
CA TRP A 46 14.66 6.84 14.02
C TRP A 46 15.97 6.40 13.35
N PHE A 47 15.98 6.28 12.02
CA PHE A 47 17.13 5.80 11.25
C PHE A 47 18.40 6.63 11.47
N PHE A 48 18.26 7.94 11.69
CA PHE A 48 19.42 8.81 11.96
C PHE A 48 20.14 8.41 13.26
N LEU A 49 19.43 7.91 14.27
CA LEU A 49 20.05 7.40 15.50
C LEU A 49 20.84 6.12 15.24
N ILE A 50 20.31 5.23 14.38
CA ILE A 50 21.02 4.01 13.97
C ILE A 50 22.31 4.36 13.23
N GLN A 51 22.29 5.36 12.35
CA GLN A 51 23.50 5.82 11.65
C GLN A 51 24.56 6.35 12.63
N ILE A 52 24.15 7.11 13.64
CA ILE A 52 25.06 7.62 14.68
C ILE A 52 25.68 6.47 15.47
N VAL A 53 24.89 5.47 15.87
CA VAL A 53 25.37 4.30 16.61
C VAL A 53 26.31 3.44 15.75
N LEU A 54 25.97 3.20 14.48
CA LEU A 54 26.83 2.45 13.57
C LEU A 54 28.15 3.18 13.31
N LEU A 55 28.13 4.49 13.09
CA LEU A 55 29.35 5.29 12.94
C LEU A 55 30.26 5.18 14.16
N TYR A 56 29.69 5.20 15.36
CA TYR A 56 30.43 4.99 16.61
C TYR A 56 31.11 3.61 16.64
N PHE A 57 30.39 2.53 16.34
CA PHE A 57 30.97 1.19 16.33
C PHE A 57 31.98 0.97 15.20
N VAL A 58 31.79 1.59 14.04
CA VAL A 58 32.77 1.57 12.93
C VAL A 58 34.07 2.23 13.36
N GLY A 59 34.00 3.39 14.03
CA GLY A 59 35.18 4.06 14.58
C GLY A 59 35.94 3.16 15.57
N HIS A 60 35.22 2.53 16.50
CA HIS A 60 35.82 1.57 17.44
C HIS A 60 36.43 0.34 16.75
N ALA A 61 35.77 -0.20 15.74
CA ALA A 61 36.29 -1.32 14.97
C ALA A 61 37.58 -0.95 14.25
N PHE A 62 37.67 0.25 13.68
CA PHE A 62 38.88 0.73 13.01
C PHE A 62 40.03 0.90 14.00
N ILE A 63 39.80 1.51 15.16
CA ILE A 63 40.80 1.62 16.24
C ILE A 63 41.31 0.24 16.61
N TYR A 64 40.40 -0.70 16.91
CA TYR A 64 40.76 -2.08 17.24
C TYR A 64 41.59 -2.77 16.14
N PHE A 65 41.28 -2.52 14.86
CA PHE A 65 42.07 -3.07 13.77
C PHE A 65 43.47 -2.45 13.66
N PHE A 66 43.62 -1.15 13.93
CA PHE A 66 44.94 -0.50 13.96
C PHE A 66 45.80 -0.95 15.15
N GLU A 67 45.18 -1.30 16.28
CA GLU A 67 45.88 -1.83 17.45
C GLU A 67 46.29 -3.29 17.29
N LYS A 68 45.45 -4.12 16.66
CA LYS A 68 45.66 -5.57 16.60
C LYS A 68 46.43 -6.04 15.36
N TYR A 69 46.41 -5.28 14.27
CA TYR A 69 47.01 -5.67 13.00
C TYR A 69 48.04 -4.64 12.52
N SER A 70 48.95 -5.07 11.66
CA SER A 70 49.88 -4.14 11.02
C SER A 70 49.16 -3.17 10.10
N PHE A 71 49.65 -1.94 9.98
CA PHE A 71 49.04 -0.88 9.17
C PHE A 71 48.61 -1.35 7.76
N LYS A 72 49.48 -2.10 7.07
CA LYS A 72 49.18 -2.65 5.74
C LYS A 72 47.99 -3.61 5.73
N LYS A 73 47.86 -4.48 6.73
CA LYS A 73 46.73 -5.41 6.86
C LYS A 73 45.44 -4.67 7.23
N THR A 74 45.52 -3.68 8.11
CA THR A 74 44.37 -2.87 8.51
C THR A 74 43.79 -2.10 7.32
N ILE A 75 44.64 -1.47 6.52
CA ILE A 75 44.20 -0.77 5.30
C ILE A 75 43.54 -1.73 4.30
N GLN A 76 44.07 -2.96 4.14
CA GLN A 76 43.45 -3.98 3.29
C GLN A 76 42.06 -4.39 3.78
N ILE A 77 41.89 -4.61 5.10
CA ILE A 77 40.59 -4.96 5.69
C ILE A 77 39.58 -3.83 5.48
N ILE A 78 39.97 -2.58 5.75
CA ILE A 78 39.10 -1.40 5.55
C ILE A 78 38.73 -1.27 4.07
N ALA A 79 39.68 -1.46 3.15
CA ALA A 79 39.40 -1.42 1.72
C ALA A 79 38.39 -2.50 1.29
N ILE A 80 38.49 -3.72 1.82
CA ILE A 80 37.53 -4.79 1.55
C ILE A 80 36.13 -4.41 2.06
N ILE A 81 36.03 -3.86 3.27
CA ILE A 81 34.75 -3.40 3.85
C ILE A 81 34.12 -2.31 2.95
N LEU A 82 34.91 -1.35 2.48
CA LEU A 82 34.43 -0.28 1.59
C LEU A 82 33.99 -0.81 0.22
N VAL A 83 34.68 -1.81 -0.32
CA VAL A 83 34.29 -2.47 -1.58
C VAL A 83 32.98 -3.23 -1.40
N LEU A 84 32.82 -3.99 -0.31
CA LEU A 84 31.57 -4.69 0.01
C LEU A 84 30.42 -3.69 0.17
N TYR A 85 30.65 -2.61 0.90
CA TYR A 85 29.68 -1.52 1.06
C TYR A 85 29.31 -0.85 -0.28
N SER A 86 30.29 -0.64 -1.16
CA SER A 86 30.04 -0.07 -2.49
C SER A 86 29.22 -1.02 -3.37
N ILE A 87 29.54 -2.32 -3.35
CA ILE A 87 28.78 -3.35 -4.07
C ILE A 87 27.34 -3.40 -3.56
N GLU A 88 27.15 -3.25 -2.25
CA GLU A 88 25.83 -3.21 -1.63
C GLU A 88 25.05 -1.96 -2.05
N ILE A 89 25.64 -0.75 -1.95
CA ILE A 89 24.93 0.49 -2.30
C ILE A 89 24.55 0.58 -3.77
N ILE A 90 25.34 -0.03 -4.67
CA ILE A 90 25.05 0.03 -6.10
C ILE A 90 23.63 -0.51 -6.33
N PRO A 91 22.68 0.33 -6.76
CA PRO A 91 21.31 -0.10 -6.92
C PRO A 91 21.27 -1.12 -8.04
N VAL A 92 21.06 -2.39 -7.68
CA VAL A 92 20.79 -3.43 -8.66
C VAL A 92 19.54 -3.00 -9.41
N LYS A 93 19.60 -2.97 -10.75
CA LYS A 93 18.44 -2.67 -11.59
C LYS A 93 17.42 -3.80 -11.41
N HIS A 94 16.63 -3.73 -10.35
CA HIS A 94 15.44 -4.55 -10.23
C HIS A 94 14.54 -4.22 -11.41
N ARG A 95 13.98 -5.25 -12.04
CA ARG A 95 12.94 -5.08 -13.06
C ARG A 95 11.87 -4.18 -12.45
N LYS A 96 11.76 -2.96 -12.94
CA LYS A 96 10.64 -2.10 -12.61
C LYS A 96 9.42 -2.76 -13.21
N VAL A 97 8.55 -3.30 -12.37
CA VAL A 97 7.20 -3.62 -12.79
C VAL A 97 6.51 -2.27 -12.93
N VAL A 98 6.40 -1.80 -14.17
CA VAL A 98 5.62 -0.61 -14.49
C VAL A 98 4.21 -1.11 -14.70
N ASN A 99 3.40 -1.09 -13.64
CA ASN A 99 1.96 -1.28 -13.78
C ASN A 99 1.37 0.07 -14.20
N THR A 100 0.68 0.08 -15.33
CA THR A 100 -0.24 1.17 -15.66
C THR A 100 -1.37 1.15 -14.63
N TYR A 101 -1.63 2.30 -14.02
CA TYR A 101 -2.70 2.48 -13.03
C TYR A 101 -3.99 3.04 -13.65
N GLN A 102 -3.92 3.50 -14.90
CA GLN A 102 -5.09 3.92 -15.67
C GLN A 102 -5.70 2.69 -16.32
N ASP A 103 -6.68 2.08 -15.64
CA ASP A 103 -7.49 1.02 -16.22
C ASP A 103 -8.72 1.59 -16.94
N TYR A 104 -9.19 0.87 -17.95
CA TYR A 104 -10.24 1.28 -18.89
C TYR A 104 -11.56 1.74 -18.23
N GLY A 105 -11.96 1.17 -17.09
CA GLY A 105 -13.16 1.60 -16.35
C GLY A 105 -13.06 3.01 -15.74
N TYR A 106 -11.86 3.58 -15.68
CA TYR A 106 -11.60 4.89 -15.09
C TYR A 106 -12.21 6.05 -15.90
N ASP A 107 -12.21 5.95 -17.23
CA ASP A 107 -12.66 7.02 -18.13
C ASP A 107 -14.17 7.29 -18.07
N GLN A 108 -14.97 6.23 -17.83
CA GLN A 108 -16.43 6.35 -17.74
C GLN A 108 -16.87 7.20 -16.57
N ILE A 109 -16.26 7.00 -15.40
CA ILE A 109 -16.57 7.79 -14.20
C ILE A 109 -16.13 9.24 -14.41
N ILE A 110 -14.91 9.51 -14.90
CA ILE A 110 -14.42 10.89 -15.07
C ILE A 110 -15.32 11.70 -16.00
N SER A 111 -15.82 11.10 -17.08
CA SER A 111 -16.62 11.83 -18.06
C SER A 111 -17.93 12.39 -17.46
N GLY A 112 -18.46 11.76 -16.41
CA GLY A 112 -19.71 12.14 -15.75
C GLY A 112 -19.57 12.72 -14.33
N CYS A 113 -18.40 12.62 -13.70
CA CYS A 113 -18.19 13.00 -12.31
C CYS A 113 -17.81 14.48 -12.15
N LYS A 114 -18.58 15.22 -11.35
CA LYS A 114 -18.29 16.60 -10.94
C LYS A 114 -17.71 16.65 -9.53
N ASN A 115 -17.06 17.76 -9.15
CA ASN A 115 -16.47 17.94 -7.80
C ASN A 115 -17.45 17.76 -6.63
N THR A 116 -18.76 17.85 -6.90
CA THR A 116 -19.84 17.66 -5.94
C THR A 116 -20.34 16.22 -5.86
N ASP A 117 -20.04 15.39 -6.86
CA ASP A 117 -20.47 14.01 -6.91
C ASP A 117 -19.58 13.14 -6.01
N VAL A 118 -20.15 12.04 -5.52
CA VAL A 118 -19.46 11.10 -4.65
C VAL A 118 -19.39 9.72 -5.31
N VAL A 119 -18.20 9.13 -5.30
CA VAL A 119 -17.89 7.79 -5.80
C VAL A 119 -17.59 6.87 -4.63
N LEU A 120 -18.14 5.66 -4.67
CA LEU A 120 -17.79 4.56 -3.79
C LEU A 120 -17.00 3.52 -4.58
N GLU A 121 -15.77 3.20 -4.18
CA GLU A 121 -15.07 2.02 -4.70
C GLU A 121 -15.29 0.82 -3.76
N TYR A 122 -15.73 -0.31 -4.31
CA TYR A 122 -15.99 -1.56 -3.58
C TYR A 122 -15.13 -2.69 -4.18
N PRO A 123 -14.67 -3.70 -3.40
CA PRO A 123 -14.82 -3.86 -1.94
C PRO A 123 -13.93 -2.91 -1.16
N PHE A 124 -14.26 -2.61 0.10
CA PHE A 124 -13.41 -1.73 0.94
C PHE A 124 -12.04 -2.34 1.26
N SER A 125 -11.90 -3.66 1.12
CA SER A 125 -10.65 -4.40 1.25
C SER A 125 -10.73 -5.65 0.37
N PRO A 126 -9.61 -6.18 -0.15
CA PRO A 126 -9.64 -7.37 -0.99
C PRO A 126 -10.29 -8.57 -0.29
N GLU A 127 -11.33 -9.12 -0.90
CA GLU A 127 -11.99 -10.36 -0.50
C GLU A 127 -11.25 -11.54 -1.15
N GLN A 128 -10.13 -11.96 -0.57
CA GLN A 128 -9.45 -13.19 -1.02
C GLN A 128 -9.16 -14.12 0.15
N PRO A 129 -9.17 -15.46 -0.07
CA PRO A 129 -8.90 -16.45 0.98
C PRO A 129 -7.49 -16.30 1.58
N THR A 130 -6.56 -15.76 0.78
CA THR A 130 -5.19 -15.45 1.17
C THR A 130 -4.81 -14.06 0.70
N THR A 131 -5.24 -13.03 1.44
CA THR A 131 -4.82 -11.66 1.15
C THR A 131 -3.38 -11.45 1.63
N THR A 132 -2.42 -11.33 0.70
CA THR A 132 -1.04 -10.98 1.06
C THR A 132 -0.89 -9.50 1.37
N ILE A 133 0.20 -9.13 2.05
CA ILE A 133 0.52 -7.72 2.33
C ILE A 133 0.73 -6.97 1.01
N GLU A 134 1.37 -7.58 0.03
CA GLU A 134 1.62 -7.02 -1.28
C GLU A 134 0.32 -6.71 -2.02
N MET A 135 -0.64 -7.65 -2.03
CA MET A 135 -1.96 -7.44 -2.65
C MET A 135 -2.74 -6.32 -1.97
N SER A 136 -2.73 -6.27 -0.64
CA SER A 136 -3.39 -5.19 0.11
C SER A 136 -2.76 -3.84 -0.25
N LEU A 137 -1.43 -3.76 -0.21
CA LEU A 137 -0.71 -2.54 -0.55
C LEU A 137 -0.96 -2.12 -1.99
N GLU A 138 -0.99 -3.05 -2.94
CA GLU A 138 -1.32 -2.75 -4.34
C GLU A 138 -2.74 -2.20 -4.46
N TYR A 139 -3.73 -2.87 -3.86
CA TYR A 139 -5.13 -2.45 -3.89
C TYR A 139 -5.32 -1.03 -3.34
N TRP A 140 -4.86 -0.80 -2.11
CA TRP A 140 -4.96 0.52 -1.47
C TRP A 140 -4.17 1.57 -2.26
N THR A 141 -2.98 1.25 -2.77
CA THR A 141 -2.19 2.20 -3.56
C THR A 141 -2.91 2.59 -4.85
N LYS A 142 -3.50 1.63 -5.57
CA LYS A 142 -4.28 1.91 -6.79
C LYS A 142 -5.49 2.78 -6.48
N MET A 143 -6.28 2.44 -5.46
CA MET A 143 -7.44 3.24 -5.03
C MET A 143 -7.04 4.68 -4.69
N LEU A 144 -5.92 4.88 -3.98
CA LEU A 144 -5.41 6.20 -3.62
C LEU A 144 -4.85 7.00 -4.81
N LEU A 145 -4.21 6.32 -5.76
CA LEU A 145 -3.76 6.97 -6.99
C LEU A 145 -4.96 7.35 -7.85
N ASN A 146 -5.98 6.49 -7.96
CA ASN A 146 -7.22 6.78 -8.67
C ASN A 146 -7.91 8.04 -8.10
N GLN A 147 -7.91 8.23 -6.78
CA GLN A 147 -8.40 9.46 -6.14
C GLN A 147 -7.76 10.74 -6.68
N MET A 148 -6.46 10.70 -6.98
CA MET A 148 -5.74 11.88 -7.48
C MET A 148 -6.17 12.28 -8.89
N HIS A 149 -6.83 11.38 -9.61
CA HIS A 149 -7.27 11.62 -10.97
C HIS A 149 -8.77 11.93 -11.06
N TYR A 150 -9.57 11.58 -10.05
CA TYR A 150 -11.01 11.82 -10.08
C TYR A 150 -11.27 13.31 -9.86
N GLN A 151 -12.18 13.90 -10.64
CA GLN A 151 -12.70 15.23 -10.36
C GLN A 151 -13.84 15.21 -9.33
N CYS A 152 -13.88 14.22 -8.44
CA CYS A 152 -14.99 14.03 -7.53
C CYS A 152 -14.57 13.39 -6.21
N GLN A 153 -15.49 13.35 -5.25
CA GLN A 153 -15.20 12.88 -3.90
C GLN A 153 -15.26 11.35 -3.84
N LEU A 154 -14.44 10.76 -2.98
CA LEU A 154 -14.40 9.31 -2.75
C LEU A 154 -14.80 8.99 -1.32
N VAL A 155 -15.77 8.09 -1.13
CA VAL A 155 -16.21 7.64 0.19
C VAL A 155 -15.08 6.97 0.96
N ASN A 156 -14.36 6.07 0.29
CA ASN A 156 -13.24 5.31 0.83
C ASN A 156 -11.87 5.88 0.44
N GLY A 157 -11.82 7.16 0.03
CA GLY A 157 -10.58 7.87 -0.24
C GLY A 157 -9.76 8.15 1.03
N TYR A 158 -8.50 8.55 0.85
CA TYR A 158 -7.66 9.01 1.96
C TYR A 158 -7.89 10.48 2.25
N SER A 159 -8.21 10.77 3.51
CA SER A 159 -8.39 12.13 4.04
C SER A 159 -7.38 12.48 5.15
N GLY A 160 -6.36 11.65 5.37
CA GLY A 160 -5.37 11.84 6.45
C GLY A 160 -5.89 11.60 7.87
N SER A 161 -7.20 11.45 8.04
CA SER A 161 -7.89 11.11 9.29
C SER A 161 -9.00 10.12 9.02
N GLN A 162 -9.42 9.33 10.00
CA GLN A 162 -10.55 8.42 9.84
C GLN A 162 -11.83 9.15 10.27
N PRO A 163 -12.78 9.40 9.35
CA PRO A 163 -14.04 10.05 9.72
C PRO A 163 -14.77 9.26 10.79
N LYS A 164 -15.46 9.95 11.70
CA LYS A 164 -16.30 9.29 12.70
C LYS A 164 -17.37 8.43 11.98
N HIS A 165 -17.62 7.24 12.50
CA HIS A 165 -18.62 6.29 11.99
C HIS A 165 -18.36 5.72 10.59
N ILE A 166 -17.15 5.86 10.03
CA ILE A 166 -16.85 5.21 8.74
C ILE A 166 -16.82 3.68 8.85
N SER A 167 -16.37 3.14 9.99
CA SER A 167 -16.41 1.69 10.25
C SER A 167 -17.85 1.18 10.22
N ASP A 168 -18.74 1.86 10.95
CA ASP A 168 -20.16 1.51 11.01
C ASP A 168 -20.79 1.49 9.61
N PHE A 169 -20.44 2.46 8.75
CA PHE A 169 -20.87 2.49 7.35
C PHE A 169 -20.35 1.28 6.56
N ILE A 170 -19.05 0.99 6.65
CA ILE A 170 -18.42 -0.14 5.95
C ILE A 170 -19.06 -1.47 6.37
N ASP A 171 -19.22 -1.68 7.68
CA ASP A 171 -19.77 -2.91 8.24
C ASP A 171 -21.24 -3.09 7.84
N ASN A 172 -22.04 -2.04 7.92
CA ASN A 172 -23.44 -2.08 7.49
C ASN A 172 -23.58 -2.30 5.98
N PHE A 173 -22.72 -1.69 5.16
CA PHE A 173 -22.74 -1.87 3.72
C PHE A 173 -22.37 -3.31 3.33
N ASN A 174 -21.29 -3.86 3.89
CA ASN A 174 -20.90 -5.25 3.67
C ASN A 174 -22.00 -6.22 4.10
N ASN A 175 -22.62 -5.99 5.27
CA ASN A 175 -23.74 -6.82 5.74
C ASN A 175 -24.97 -6.74 4.82
N ALA A 176 -25.28 -5.56 4.28
CA ALA A 176 -26.38 -5.39 3.35
C ALA A 176 -26.13 -6.10 2.01
N VAL A 177 -24.89 -6.03 1.49
CA VAL A 177 -24.46 -6.79 0.30
C VAL A 177 -24.57 -8.29 0.54
N LEU A 178 -24.05 -8.80 1.67
CA LEU A 178 -24.12 -10.22 2.03
C LEU A 178 -25.55 -10.75 2.18
N ARG A 179 -26.49 -9.89 2.57
CA ARG A 179 -27.91 -10.24 2.72
C ARG A 179 -28.76 -9.96 1.48
N GLU A 180 -28.16 -9.41 0.43
CA GLU A 180 -28.87 -8.95 -0.77
C GLU A 180 -29.97 -7.92 -0.47
N ASP A 181 -29.80 -7.13 0.59
CA ASP A 181 -30.76 -6.15 1.08
C ASP A 181 -30.63 -4.83 0.31
N VAL A 182 -31.23 -4.81 -0.88
CA VAL A 182 -31.17 -3.66 -1.79
C VAL A 182 -31.70 -2.35 -1.17
N PRO A 183 -32.84 -2.33 -0.45
CA PRO A 183 -33.28 -1.13 0.26
C PRO A 183 -32.23 -0.58 1.23
N ALA A 184 -31.60 -1.43 2.04
CA ALA A 184 -30.56 -1.00 2.97
C ALA A 184 -29.31 -0.46 2.24
N ILE A 185 -28.90 -1.10 1.14
CA ILE A 185 -27.80 -0.62 0.30
C ILE A 185 -28.11 0.79 -0.22
N LYS A 186 -29.32 1.01 -0.74
CA LYS A 186 -29.75 2.30 -1.27
C LYS A 186 -29.74 3.40 -0.21
N ASP A 187 -30.25 3.10 0.98
CA ASP A 187 -30.28 4.06 2.09
C ASP A 187 -28.85 4.45 2.52
N LEU A 188 -27.92 3.48 2.57
CA LEU A 188 -26.52 3.74 2.86
C LEU A 188 -25.85 4.58 1.77
N LEU A 189 -26.05 4.25 0.50
CA LEU A 189 -25.51 5.03 -0.63
C LEU A 189 -26.03 6.47 -0.59
N LYS A 190 -27.32 6.65 -0.32
CA LYS A 190 -27.95 7.97 -0.19
C LYS A 190 -27.44 8.75 1.01
N GLN A 191 -27.17 8.11 2.15
CA GLN A 191 -26.59 8.77 3.33
C GLN A 191 -25.24 9.46 3.05
N LYS A 192 -24.51 8.96 2.04
CA LYS A 192 -23.21 9.48 1.61
C LYS A 192 -23.27 10.22 0.28
N ASP A 193 -24.48 10.51 -0.22
CA ASP A 193 -24.71 11.16 -1.52
C ASP A 193 -23.96 10.46 -2.68
N VAL A 194 -23.82 9.13 -2.60
CA VAL A 194 -23.10 8.34 -3.60
C VAL A 194 -23.88 8.34 -4.90
N LYS A 195 -23.22 8.83 -5.96
CA LYS A 195 -23.75 8.86 -7.31
C LYS A 195 -23.23 7.70 -8.16
N PHE A 196 -21.97 7.32 -7.97
CA PHE A 196 -21.35 6.23 -8.70
C PHE A 196 -20.79 5.18 -7.75
N VAL A 197 -21.02 3.92 -8.07
CA VAL A 197 -20.40 2.78 -7.39
C VAL A 197 -19.49 2.08 -8.40
N LYS A 198 -18.21 1.96 -8.07
CA LYS A 198 -17.21 1.23 -8.85
C LYS A 198 -16.85 -0.05 -8.13
N ILE A 199 -17.14 -1.18 -8.75
CA ILE A 199 -16.90 -2.50 -8.19
C ILE A 199 -15.68 -3.09 -8.87
N ASN A 200 -14.63 -3.35 -8.09
CA ASN A 200 -13.37 -3.93 -8.56
C ASN A 200 -13.44 -5.47 -8.46
N ARG A 201 -13.78 -6.14 -9.57
CA ARG A 201 -14.02 -7.59 -9.63
C ARG A 201 -12.77 -8.41 -9.32
N ASN A 202 -11.60 -7.89 -9.69
CA ASN A 202 -10.31 -8.54 -9.44
C ASN A 202 -10.00 -8.78 -7.95
N TYR A 203 -10.69 -8.06 -7.06
CA TYR A 203 -10.49 -8.12 -5.61
C TYR A 203 -11.69 -8.71 -4.87
N LEU A 204 -12.62 -9.34 -5.58
CA LEU A 204 -13.82 -10.00 -5.03
C LEU A 204 -13.73 -11.52 -5.18
N LEU A 205 -14.45 -12.24 -4.31
CA LEU A 205 -14.74 -13.65 -4.52
C LEU A 205 -15.75 -13.83 -5.66
N SER A 206 -15.67 -14.96 -6.36
CA SER A 206 -16.59 -15.27 -7.47
C SER A 206 -18.06 -15.18 -7.08
N ASP A 207 -18.41 -15.66 -5.89
CA ASP A 207 -19.79 -15.62 -5.38
C ASP A 207 -20.24 -14.17 -5.15
N SER A 208 -19.38 -13.32 -4.56
CA SER A 208 -19.65 -11.89 -4.37
C SER A 208 -19.91 -11.17 -5.68
N ILE A 209 -19.18 -11.53 -6.76
CA ILE A 209 -19.38 -10.93 -8.09
C ILE A 209 -20.78 -11.22 -8.62
N GLU A 210 -21.27 -12.45 -8.49
CA GLU A 210 -22.61 -12.82 -8.96
C GLU A 210 -23.72 -12.19 -8.11
N THR A 211 -23.53 -12.11 -6.79
CA THR A 211 -24.41 -11.39 -5.87
C THR A 211 -24.54 -9.92 -6.26
N LEU A 212 -23.41 -9.23 -6.49
CA LEU A 212 -23.41 -7.81 -6.88
C LEU A 212 -24.04 -7.59 -8.25
N LYS A 213 -23.80 -8.48 -9.23
CA LYS A 213 -24.49 -8.41 -10.54
C LYS A 213 -26.01 -8.49 -10.38
N THR A 214 -26.51 -9.24 -9.41
CA THR A 214 -27.95 -9.39 -9.15
C THR A 214 -28.52 -8.17 -8.45
N ILE A 215 -27.81 -7.64 -7.43
CA ILE A 215 -28.18 -6.43 -6.70
C ILE A 215 -28.30 -5.23 -7.64
N PHE A 216 -27.29 -5.03 -8.49
CA PHE A 216 -27.14 -3.84 -9.34
C PHE A 216 -27.81 -3.92 -10.71
N LYS A 217 -28.57 -4.99 -11.00
CA LYS A 217 -29.39 -5.12 -12.24
C LYS A 217 -30.83 -4.62 -12.09
N LYS A 218 -31.23 -4.15 -10.91
CA LYS A 218 -32.61 -3.70 -10.64
C LYS A 218 -32.83 -2.28 -11.21
N ASP A 219 -34.10 -1.91 -11.41
CA ASP A 219 -34.54 -0.62 -11.98
C ASP A 219 -34.01 0.65 -11.26
N GLU A 220 -33.37 0.47 -10.10
CA GLU A 220 -32.83 1.55 -9.27
C GLU A 220 -31.37 1.91 -9.60
N PHE A 221 -30.71 1.14 -10.48
CA PHE A 221 -29.31 1.34 -10.86
C PHE A 221 -29.16 1.32 -12.37
N GLU A 222 -28.39 2.28 -12.89
CA GLU A 222 -27.99 2.30 -14.29
C GLU A 222 -26.57 1.74 -14.43
N ILE A 223 -26.41 0.67 -15.19
CA ILE A 223 -25.10 0.06 -15.46
C ILE A 223 -24.42 0.89 -16.55
N LEU A 224 -23.34 1.58 -16.19
CA LEU A 224 -22.54 2.37 -17.12
C LEU A 224 -21.46 1.52 -17.81
N GLU A 225 -20.85 0.59 -17.08
CA GLU A 225 -19.77 -0.27 -17.59
C GLU A 225 -19.82 -1.64 -16.91
N ASN A 226 -19.55 -2.70 -17.66
CA ASN A 226 -19.57 -4.08 -17.16
C ASN A 226 -18.56 -4.93 -17.92
N ASP A 227 -17.28 -4.79 -17.57
CA ASP A 227 -16.17 -5.53 -18.16
C ASP A 227 -15.66 -6.65 -17.24
N LEU A 228 -14.56 -7.32 -17.59
CA LEU A 228 -14.03 -8.42 -16.80
C LEU A 228 -13.47 -7.98 -15.43
N GLU A 229 -13.01 -6.73 -15.31
CA GLU A 229 -12.29 -6.20 -14.15
C GLU A 229 -13.15 -5.30 -13.28
N TYR A 230 -14.16 -4.64 -13.86
CA TYR A 230 -14.95 -3.58 -13.26
C TYR A 230 -16.44 -3.73 -13.56
N LEU A 231 -17.25 -3.30 -12.60
CA LEU A 231 -18.67 -2.99 -12.80
C LEU A 231 -18.91 -1.57 -12.27
N ILE A 232 -19.39 -0.69 -13.14
CA ILE A 232 -19.63 0.71 -12.80
C ILE A 232 -21.12 0.95 -12.91
N VAL A 233 -21.68 1.45 -11.82
CA VAL A 233 -23.11 1.68 -11.65
C VAL A 233 -23.36 3.11 -11.22
N GLN A 234 -24.36 3.73 -11.83
CA GLN A 234 -24.90 5.01 -11.40
C GLN A 234 -26.17 4.76 -10.56
N VAL A 235 -26.25 5.46 -9.43
CA VAL A 235 -27.42 5.45 -8.55
C VAL A 235 -28.42 6.48 -9.08
N LEU A 236 -29.69 6.06 -9.25
CA LEU A 236 -30.79 6.87 -9.77
C LEU A 236 -31.57 7.62 -8.67
#